data_AF-A0AAJ1ZSN3-F1
#
_entry.id   AF-A0AAJ1ZSN3-F1
#
_cell.length_a   1.000
_cell.length_b   1.000
_cell.length_c   1.000
_cell.angle_alpha   90.00
_cell.angle_beta   90.00
_cell.angle_gamma   90.00
#
_symmetry.space_group_name_H-M   'P 1'
#
loop_
_entity.id
_entity.type
_entity.pdbx_description
1 polymer ?
#
loop_
_entity_poly.entity_id
_entity_poly.type
_entity_poly.pdbx_seq_one_letter_code
_entity_poly.pdbx_strand_id
1 'polypeptide(L)'
;MRRAAPLLGFLQRVWEDAGLNEWAGAPSRGWGACNAQLLSVLGDGKLNGKSMQDVLHVMRRYDDADSSSVLAEFQSFLDRIVTTPARSDRALLIAELRSVEPSRYGFVVRLRQTRERFFASKAVIDSAADSFRSAWAMIGDACARVVTLAVIERTKEGNLRIVDCALQLCNSTFLPCDSSFEVAMANRLVAQRRRFVKPMRLEPGDAMLPDFRLTDTTVPTAIEVYGMQGNAQYMARKAEKQALYARERTPCVEWVPPDDLASVRLPDGA
;
A
#
# COMPACT_ATOMS: atom_id res chain seq x y z
N MET A 1 -19.56 -12.18 -0.06
CA MET A 1 -18.51 -11.29 0.49
C MET A 1 -17.73 -10.69 -0.66
N ARG A 2 -17.77 -9.36 -0.84
CA ARG A 2 -17.08 -8.61 -1.92
C ARG A 2 -16.66 -7.19 -1.45
N ARG A 3 -16.36 -7.03 -0.16
CA ARG A 3 -16.14 -5.71 0.50
C ARG A 3 -14.68 -5.23 0.52
N ALA A 4 -13.71 -6.13 0.32
CA ALA A 4 -12.28 -5.79 0.37
C ALA A 4 -11.76 -5.04 -0.87
N ALA A 5 -12.32 -5.31 -2.06
CA ALA A 5 -11.89 -4.65 -3.30
C ALA A 5 -12.14 -3.12 -3.31
N PRO A 6 -13.28 -2.60 -2.81
CA PRO A 6 -13.48 -1.16 -2.65
C PRO A 6 -12.45 -0.47 -1.73
N LEU A 7 -12.04 -1.12 -0.63
CA LEU A 7 -11.10 -0.54 0.33
C LEU A 7 -9.69 -0.42 -0.27
N LEU A 8 -9.21 -1.47 -0.94
CA LEU A 8 -7.92 -1.41 -1.60
C LEU A 8 -7.93 -0.38 -2.74
N GLY A 9 -8.98 -0.35 -3.56
CA GLY A 9 -9.12 0.63 -4.63
C GLY A 9 -9.10 2.08 -4.12
N PHE A 10 -9.78 2.36 -3.01
CA PHE A 10 -9.70 3.68 -2.35
C PHE A 10 -8.28 3.99 -1.88
N LEU A 11 -7.61 3.06 -1.19
CA LEU A 11 -6.24 3.25 -0.71
C LEU A 11 -5.26 3.53 -1.86
N GLN A 12 -5.36 2.74 -2.93
CA GLN A 12 -4.54 2.87 -4.13
C GLN A 12 -4.78 4.20 -4.84
N ARG A 13 -6.04 4.63 -4.93
CA ARG A 13 -6.40 5.92 -5.53
C ARG A 13 -5.80 7.10 -4.76
N VAL A 14 -5.95 7.11 -3.43
CA VAL A 14 -5.35 8.15 -2.58
C VAL A 14 -3.81 8.12 -2.69
N TRP A 15 -3.21 6.94 -2.84
CA TRP A 15 -1.77 6.81 -3.06
C TRP A 15 -1.31 7.46 -4.37
N GLU A 16 -2.05 7.24 -5.45
CA GLU A 16 -1.78 7.83 -6.76
C GLU A 16 -2.01 9.34 -6.76
N ASP A 17 -3.15 9.81 -6.25
CA ASP A 17 -3.46 11.25 -6.16
C ASP A 17 -2.38 11.99 -5.34
N ALA A 18 -1.82 11.35 -4.31
CA ALA A 18 -0.73 11.88 -3.48
C ALA A 18 0.67 11.82 -4.15
N GLY A 19 0.79 11.26 -5.35
CA GLY A 19 2.07 11.06 -6.05
C GLY A 19 2.99 10.03 -5.38
N LEU A 20 2.43 9.16 -4.52
CA LEU A 20 3.22 8.17 -3.80
C LEU A 20 3.64 6.97 -4.67
N ASN A 21 3.08 6.86 -5.87
CA ASN A 21 3.50 5.92 -6.90
C ASN A 21 4.63 6.47 -7.79
N GLU A 22 5.08 7.70 -7.56
CA GLU A 22 6.18 8.33 -8.29
C GLU A 22 7.46 8.41 -7.46
N TRP A 23 8.61 8.36 -8.15
CA TRP A 23 9.92 8.55 -7.57
C TRP A 23 10.76 9.54 -8.40
N ALA A 24 11.02 10.71 -7.83
CA ALA A 24 11.78 11.78 -8.47
C ALA A 24 13.30 11.71 -8.24
N GLY A 25 13.83 10.54 -7.83
CA GLY A 25 15.25 10.34 -7.55
C GLY A 25 15.69 10.81 -6.16
N ALA A 26 14.76 10.99 -5.23
CA ALA A 26 15.07 11.26 -3.82
C ALA A 26 15.90 10.12 -3.19
N PRO A 27 16.71 10.38 -2.15
CA PRO A 27 17.48 9.33 -1.49
C PRO A 27 16.60 8.38 -0.65
N SER A 28 15.50 8.89 -0.08
CA SER A 28 14.54 8.11 0.71
C SER A 28 13.23 8.87 0.91
N ARG A 29 12.16 8.15 1.20
CA ARG A 29 10.85 8.68 1.60
C ARG A 29 10.33 7.83 2.75
N GLY A 30 10.23 8.44 3.93
CA GLY A 30 9.68 7.80 5.13
C GLY A 30 8.19 8.06 5.31
N TRP A 31 7.60 7.43 6.34
CA TRP A 31 6.18 7.57 6.64
C TRP A 31 5.73 9.02 6.89
N GLY A 32 6.56 9.87 7.52
CA GLY A 32 6.22 11.27 7.75
C GLY A 32 5.97 12.06 6.45
N ALA A 33 6.78 11.82 5.42
CA ALA A 33 6.57 12.41 4.11
C ALA A 33 5.31 11.85 3.43
N CYS A 34 5.07 10.54 3.57
CA CYS A 34 3.85 9.92 3.05
C CYS A 34 2.59 10.49 3.70
N ASN A 35 2.60 10.61 5.04
CA ASN A 35 1.51 11.20 5.80
C ASN A 35 1.19 12.63 5.32
N ALA A 36 2.20 13.49 5.14
CA ALA A 36 2.00 14.84 4.63
C ALA A 36 1.37 14.86 3.22
N GLN A 37 1.85 14.00 2.31
CA GLN A 37 1.30 13.89 0.95
C GLN A 37 -0.16 13.38 0.96
N LEU A 38 -0.45 12.33 1.74
CA LEU A 38 -1.81 11.82 1.91
C LEU A 38 -2.77 12.87 2.45
N LEU A 39 -2.37 13.63 3.48
CA LEU A 39 -3.22 14.68 4.06
C LEU A 39 -3.49 15.81 3.06
N SER A 40 -2.52 16.15 2.21
CA SER A 40 -2.67 17.21 1.21
C SER A 40 -3.76 16.92 0.17
N VAL A 41 -3.97 15.64 -0.17
CA VAL A 41 -4.98 15.23 -1.17
C VAL A 41 -6.31 14.83 -0.55
N LEU A 42 -6.33 14.43 0.71
CA LEU A 42 -7.57 14.09 1.42
C LEU A 42 -8.37 15.35 1.80
N GLY A 43 -7.68 16.45 2.16
CA GLY A 43 -8.25 17.80 2.35
C GLY A 43 -9.63 17.85 3.01
N ASP A 44 -10.50 18.74 2.50
CA ASP A 44 -11.92 18.88 2.89
C ASP A 44 -12.85 17.90 2.15
N GLY A 45 -12.31 16.76 1.69
CA GLY A 45 -13.06 15.74 0.97
C GLY A 45 -14.28 15.26 1.75
N LYS A 46 -15.20 14.58 1.07
CA LYS A 46 -16.36 13.93 1.71
C LYS A 46 -16.39 12.44 1.41
N LEU A 47 -16.73 11.64 2.40
CA LEU A 47 -17.00 10.22 2.26
C LEU A 47 -18.38 9.91 2.84
N ASN A 48 -19.28 9.38 1.99
CA ASN A 48 -20.69 9.14 2.34
C ASN A 48 -21.38 10.37 2.96
N GLY A 49 -21.08 11.56 2.44
CA GLY A 49 -21.67 12.83 2.88
C GLY A 49 -21.06 13.44 4.16
N LYS A 50 -20.18 12.72 4.88
CA LYS A 50 -19.42 13.23 6.03
C LYS A 50 -18.09 13.81 5.59
N SER A 51 -17.54 14.75 6.35
CA SER A 51 -16.19 15.26 6.09
C SER A 51 -15.17 14.14 6.25
N MET A 52 -14.15 14.10 5.38
CA MET A 52 -13.11 13.07 5.38
C MET A 52 -12.42 12.97 6.74
N GLN A 53 -12.11 14.13 7.35
CA GLN A 53 -11.48 14.21 8.67
C GLN A 53 -12.34 13.66 9.83
N ASP A 54 -13.64 13.50 9.63
CA ASP A 54 -14.55 12.93 10.63
C ASP A 54 -14.58 11.41 10.58
N VAL A 55 -14.20 10.81 9.44
CA VAL A 55 -14.38 9.38 9.19
C VAL A 55 -13.10 8.66 8.83
N LEU A 56 -12.04 9.36 8.45
CA LEU A 56 -10.74 8.79 8.09
C LEU A 56 -9.64 9.51 8.88
N HIS A 57 -8.81 8.72 9.58
CA HIS A 57 -7.60 9.19 10.20
C HIS A 57 -6.37 8.59 9.52
N VAL A 58 -5.42 9.43 9.12
CA VAL A 58 -4.12 8.99 8.61
C VAL A 58 -3.12 9.11 9.76
N MET A 59 -2.71 7.98 10.32
CA MET A 59 -1.84 7.94 11.50
C MET A 59 -0.56 8.74 11.23
N ARG A 60 -0.26 9.72 12.08
CA ARG A 60 1.00 10.46 12.01
C ARG A 60 2.15 9.58 12.47
N ARG A 61 3.38 9.92 12.08
CA ARG A 61 4.57 9.23 12.59
C ARG A 61 4.58 9.38 14.11
N TYR A 62 4.81 8.27 14.81
CA TYR A 62 5.14 8.33 16.24
C TYR A 62 6.57 8.87 16.36
N ASP A 63 6.71 10.11 16.84
CA ASP A 63 7.97 10.72 17.25
C ASP A 63 7.89 10.95 18.77
N ASP A 64 8.91 10.53 19.52
CA ASP A 64 8.89 10.63 20.98
C ASP A 64 8.80 12.09 21.45
N ALA A 65 9.30 13.05 20.65
CA ALA A 65 9.24 14.48 20.94
C ALA A 65 7.82 15.09 20.85
N ASP A 66 6.97 14.56 19.94
CA ASP A 66 5.59 15.04 19.69
C ASP A 66 4.52 14.05 20.20
N SER A 67 4.94 13.09 21.03
CA SER A 67 4.13 11.93 21.42
C SER A 67 2.82 12.31 22.12
N SER A 68 2.77 13.42 22.86
CA SER A 68 1.57 13.85 23.59
C SER A 68 0.49 14.45 22.67
N SER A 69 0.85 15.33 21.74
CA SER A 69 -0.11 15.95 20.81
C SER A 69 -0.60 14.95 19.77
N VAL A 70 0.27 14.10 19.24
CA VAL A 70 -0.11 13.05 18.28
C VAL A 70 -1.03 12.03 18.94
N LEU A 71 -0.76 11.65 20.20
CA LEU A 71 -1.64 10.77 20.95
C LEU A 71 -2.99 11.44 21.25
N ALA A 72 -2.99 12.70 21.68
CA ALA A 72 -4.24 13.43 21.97
C ALA A 72 -5.11 13.62 20.72
N GLU A 73 -4.50 13.92 19.57
CA GLU A 73 -5.17 13.98 18.27
C GLU A 73 -5.84 12.64 17.93
N PHE A 74 -5.10 11.54 18.07
CA PHE A 74 -5.62 10.21 17.78
C PHE A 74 -6.72 9.80 18.76
N GLN A 75 -6.57 10.06 20.06
CA GLN A 75 -7.63 9.79 21.04
C GLN A 75 -8.88 10.62 20.75
N SER A 76 -8.73 11.91 20.41
CA SER A 76 -9.86 12.77 20.02
C SER A 76 -10.61 12.25 18.80
N PHE A 77 -9.92 11.60 17.86
CA PHE A 77 -10.55 10.90 16.76
C PHE A 77 -11.29 9.64 17.22
N LEU A 78 -10.65 8.82 18.05
CA LEU A 78 -11.25 7.59 18.58
C LEU A 78 -12.47 7.85 19.47
N ASP A 79 -12.53 8.96 20.18
CA ASP A 79 -13.65 9.34 21.06
C ASP A 79 -14.93 9.66 20.28
N ARG A 80 -14.81 9.90 18.97
CA ARG A 80 -15.96 10.06 18.06
C ARG A 80 -16.61 8.72 17.69
N ILE A 81 -15.92 7.60 17.97
CA ILE A 81 -16.40 6.25 17.66
C ILE A 81 -17.25 5.74 18.82
N VAL A 82 -18.57 5.96 18.73
CA VAL A 82 -19.51 5.55 19.78
C VAL A 82 -20.16 4.21 19.44
N THR A 83 -20.13 3.29 20.41
CA THR A 83 -20.82 2.01 20.32
C THR A 83 -21.87 1.90 21.41
N THR A 84 -23.11 1.70 20.99
CA THR A 84 -24.29 1.47 21.82
C THR A 84 -24.87 0.08 21.53
N PRO A 85 -25.83 -0.43 22.31
CA PRO A 85 -26.51 -1.68 21.98
C PRO A 85 -27.22 -1.67 20.61
N ALA A 86 -27.60 -0.50 20.09
CA ALA A 86 -28.36 -0.35 18.85
C ALA A 86 -27.50 0.08 17.64
N ARG A 87 -26.27 0.59 17.87
CA ARG A 87 -25.42 1.20 16.83
C ARG A 87 -23.95 1.02 17.17
N SER A 88 -23.13 0.72 16.17
CA SER A 88 -21.66 0.80 16.27
C SER A 88 -21.17 1.78 15.22
N ASP A 89 -20.53 2.86 15.67
CA ASP A 89 -19.83 3.77 14.76
C ASP A 89 -18.55 3.14 14.23
N ARG A 90 -18.26 3.46 12.98
CA ARG A 90 -17.09 2.98 12.27
C ARG A 90 -16.32 4.15 11.70
N ALA A 91 -15.01 4.02 11.78
CA ALA A 91 -14.09 4.94 11.17
C ALA A 91 -13.04 4.18 10.36
N LEU A 92 -12.38 4.89 9.47
CA LEU A 92 -11.28 4.41 8.65
C LEU A 92 -9.95 4.86 9.25
N LEU A 93 -8.96 3.99 9.16
CA LEU A 93 -7.62 4.24 9.64
C LEU A 93 -6.61 3.85 8.57
N ILE A 94 -5.77 4.80 8.13
CA ILE A 94 -4.59 4.52 7.31
C ILE A 94 -3.37 4.49 8.21
N ALA A 95 -2.67 3.36 8.23
CA ALA A 95 -1.51 3.14 9.09
C ALA A 95 -0.54 2.12 8.50
N GLU A 96 0.65 2.00 9.11
CA GLU A 96 1.59 0.95 8.76
C GLU A 96 1.40 -0.24 9.71
N LEU A 97 1.20 -1.42 9.13
CA LEU A 97 1.04 -2.66 9.85
C LEU A 97 2.40 -3.15 10.38
N ARG A 98 2.49 -3.37 11.69
CA ARG A 98 3.70 -3.87 12.35
C ARG A 98 3.69 -5.38 12.48
N SER A 99 2.62 -5.94 13.02
CA SER A 99 2.47 -7.38 13.25
C SER A 99 1.00 -7.76 13.41
N VAL A 100 0.71 -9.03 13.18
CA VAL A 100 -0.56 -9.68 13.52
C VAL A 100 -0.24 -10.92 14.35
N GLU A 101 -0.70 -10.95 15.59
CA GLU A 101 -0.34 -11.96 16.59
C GLU A 101 -1.60 -12.69 17.08
N PRO A 102 -1.60 -14.04 17.19
CA PRO A 102 -2.70 -14.76 17.83
C PRO A 102 -2.92 -14.31 19.27
N SER A 103 -4.17 -14.36 19.72
CA SER A 103 -4.59 -14.06 21.09
C SER A 103 -5.71 -15.00 21.52
N ARG A 104 -6.11 -14.95 22.80
CA ARG A 104 -7.14 -15.84 23.36
C ARG A 104 -8.46 -15.86 22.58
N TYR A 105 -8.86 -14.75 21.98
CA TYR A 105 -10.17 -14.57 21.34
C TYR A 105 -10.11 -14.19 19.85
N GLY A 106 -8.95 -14.34 19.22
CA GLY A 106 -8.73 -13.88 17.85
C GLY A 106 -7.29 -13.42 17.67
N PHE A 107 -7.10 -12.21 17.16
CA PHE A 107 -5.78 -11.66 16.88
C PHE A 107 -5.61 -10.26 17.43
N VAL A 108 -4.37 -9.92 17.80
CA VAL A 108 -3.93 -8.55 18.07
C VAL A 108 -3.17 -8.06 16.84
N VAL A 109 -3.66 -6.97 16.26
CA VAL A 109 -3.05 -6.21 15.19
C VAL A 109 -2.31 -5.03 15.80
N ARG A 110 -1.01 -4.93 15.53
CA ARG A 110 -0.16 -3.81 15.98
C ARG A 110 0.15 -2.90 14.80
N LEU A 111 0.05 -1.60 15.03
CA LEU A 111 0.42 -0.57 14.07
C LEU A 111 1.74 0.08 14.50
N ARG A 112 2.53 0.60 13.55
CA ARG A 112 3.81 1.24 13.90
C ARG A 112 3.64 2.58 14.62
N GLN A 113 2.55 3.28 14.35
CA GLN A 113 2.32 4.65 14.76
C GLN A 113 1.69 4.80 16.15
N THR A 114 1.32 3.70 16.82
CA THR A 114 0.68 3.75 18.14
C THR A 114 1.02 2.54 19.01
N ARG A 115 0.89 2.71 20.32
CA ARG A 115 0.95 1.62 21.31
C ARG A 115 -0.42 0.96 21.55
N GLU A 116 -1.49 1.55 21.02
CA GLU A 116 -2.83 0.99 21.08
C GLU A 116 -2.89 -0.39 20.41
N ARG A 117 -3.71 -1.27 20.98
CA ARG A 117 -3.92 -2.62 20.46
C ARG A 117 -5.25 -2.68 19.73
N PHE A 118 -5.23 -3.20 18.51
CA PHE A 118 -6.43 -3.45 17.73
C PHE A 118 -6.70 -4.95 17.72
N PHE A 119 -7.93 -5.34 18.04
CA PHE A 119 -8.34 -6.74 18.00
C PHE A 119 -9.03 -7.05 16.67
N ALA A 120 -8.83 -8.25 16.15
CA ALA A 120 -9.50 -8.74 14.95
C ALA A 120 -9.97 -10.18 15.16
N SER A 121 -11.11 -10.53 14.55
CA SER A 121 -11.57 -11.93 14.55
C SER A 121 -10.74 -12.76 13.57
N LYS A 122 -10.76 -14.09 13.74
CA LYS A 122 -10.12 -15.00 12.79
C LYS A 122 -10.65 -14.79 11.36
N ALA A 123 -11.96 -14.58 11.21
CA ALA A 123 -12.56 -14.37 9.89
C ALA A 123 -12.03 -13.12 9.16
N VAL A 124 -11.78 -12.01 9.90
CA VAL A 124 -11.18 -10.80 9.31
C VAL A 124 -9.73 -11.07 8.89
N ILE A 125 -8.97 -11.76 9.73
CA ILE A 125 -7.57 -12.10 9.46
C ILE A 125 -7.43 -13.06 8.28
N ASP A 126 -8.20 -14.15 8.26
CA ASP A 126 -8.20 -15.11 7.15
C ASP A 126 -8.57 -14.40 5.84
N SER A 127 -9.62 -13.56 5.85
CA SER A 127 -10.04 -12.80 4.68
C SER A 127 -8.93 -11.87 4.16
N ALA A 128 -8.18 -11.21 5.06
CA ALA A 128 -7.09 -10.33 4.69
C ALA A 128 -5.89 -11.12 4.14
N ALA A 129 -5.53 -12.24 4.77
CA ALA A 129 -4.45 -13.12 4.33
C ALA A 129 -4.73 -13.68 2.93
N ASP A 130 -5.95 -14.15 2.69
CA ASP A 130 -6.36 -14.74 1.40
C ASP A 130 -6.45 -13.71 0.28
N SER A 131 -6.96 -12.51 0.59
CA SER A 131 -7.18 -11.45 -0.40
C SER A 131 -5.90 -10.70 -0.77
N PHE A 132 -4.97 -10.55 0.18
CA PHE A 132 -3.77 -9.71 0.04
C PHE A 132 -2.49 -10.50 0.26
N ARG A 133 -2.38 -11.68 -0.33
CA ARG A 133 -1.28 -12.65 -0.10
C ARG A 133 0.12 -12.05 -0.16
N SER A 134 0.43 -11.24 -1.19
CA SER A 134 1.73 -10.59 -1.34
C SER A 134 2.05 -9.65 -0.17
N ALA A 135 1.09 -8.82 0.24
CA ALA A 135 1.25 -7.92 1.36
C ALA A 135 1.35 -8.69 2.68
N TRP A 136 0.49 -9.69 2.87
CA TRP A 136 0.46 -10.53 4.06
C TRP A 136 1.79 -11.23 4.32
N ALA A 137 2.39 -11.83 3.27
CA ALA A 137 3.66 -12.54 3.36
C ALA A 137 4.85 -11.62 3.75
N MET A 138 4.73 -10.32 3.53
CA MET A 138 5.80 -9.34 3.77
C MET A 138 5.62 -8.56 5.09
N ILE A 139 4.64 -8.91 5.92
CA ILE A 139 4.45 -8.27 7.22
C ILE A 139 5.70 -8.49 8.09
N GLY A 140 6.31 -7.39 8.54
CA GLY A 140 7.51 -7.41 9.39
C GLY A 140 8.83 -7.51 8.64
N ASP A 141 8.81 -7.69 7.31
CA ASP A 141 10.03 -7.72 6.49
C ASP A 141 10.71 -6.34 6.47
N ALA A 142 12.04 -6.30 6.57
CA ALA A 142 12.81 -5.06 6.64
C ALA A 142 12.84 -4.30 5.29
N CYS A 143 12.76 -5.02 4.18
CA CYS A 143 12.83 -4.52 2.81
C CYS A 143 11.47 -4.06 2.25
N ALA A 144 10.38 -4.35 2.96
CA ALA A 144 9.02 -3.99 2.57
C ALA A 144 8.30 -3.16 3.64
N ARG A 145 7.19 -2.55 3.23
CA ARG A 145 6.23 -1.90 4.13
C ARG A 145 4.85 -2.41 3.78
N VAL A 146 4.01 -2.62 4.78
CA VAL A 146 2.61 -3.02 4.58
C VAL A 146 1.73 -1.93 5.17
N VAL A 147 1.00 -1.24 4.29
CA VAL A 147 0.05 -0.20 4.69
C VAL A 147 -1.34 -0.82 4.78
N THR A 148 -2.06 -0.52 5.85
CA THR A 148 -3.44 -0.96 6.03
C THR A 148 -4.40 0.21 5.93
N LEU A 149 -5.50 0.01 5.21
CA LEU A 149 -6.73 0.79 5.39
C LEU A 149 -7.68 -0.09 6.21
N ALA A 150 -7.85 0.23 7.49
CA ALA A 150 -8.67 -0.55 8.41
C ALA A 150 -9.99 0.15 8.70
N VAL A 151 -11.08 -0.60 8.70
CA VAL A 151 -12.37 -0.19 9.28
C VAL A 151 -12.35 -0.58 10.75
N ILE A 152 -12.39 0.43 11.62
CA ILE A 152 -12.32 0.26 13.06
C ILE A 152 -13.62 0.65 13.74
N GLU A 153 -13.89 0.01 14.88
CA GLU A 153 -14.92 0.40 15.84
C GLU A 153 -14.42 0.21 17.27
N ARG A 154 -15.14 0.77 18.26
CA ARG A 154 -14.92 0.49 19.69
C ARG A 154 -15.88 -0.58 20.16
N THR A 155 -15.45 -1.51 21.01
CA THR A 155 -16.37 -2.42 21.71
C THR A 155 -17.05 -1.70 22.88
N LYS A 156 -18.07 -2.33 23.50
CA LYS A 156 -18.74 -1.78 24.69
C LYS A 156 -17.78 -1.63 25.87
N GLU A 157 -16.75 -2.47 25.91
CA GLU A 157 -15.67 -2.48 26.90
C GLU A 157 -14.52 -1.51 26.54
N GLY A 158 -14.68 -0.73 25.47
CA GLY A 158 -13.71 0.30 25.04
C GLY A 158 -12.55 -0.21 24.17
N ASN A 159 -12.48 -1.50 23.88
CA ASN A 159 -11.42 -2.08 23.04
C ASN A 159 -11.55 -1.62 21.58
N LEU A 160 -10.42 -1.40 20.90
CA LEU A 160 -10.41 -1.11 19.47
C LEU A 160 -10.49 -2.41 18.68
N ARG A 161 -11.40 -2.47 17.71
CA ARG A 161 -11.62 -3.66 16.87
C ARG A 161 -11.54 -3.31 15.40
N ILE A 162 -10.76 -4.07 14.64
CA ILE A 162 -10.78 -4.05 13.17
C ILE A 162 -11.85 -5.02 12.69
N VAL A 163 -12.80 -4.53 11.90
CA VAL A 163 -13.93 -5.31 11.39
C VAL A 163 -13.85 -5.57 9.88
N ASP A 164 -13.01 -4.83 9.17
CA ASP A 164 -12.66 -5.04 7.76
C ASP A 164 -11.32 -4.33 7.49
N CYS A 165 -10.53 -4.78 6.52
CA CYS A 165 -9.32 -4.07 6.12
C CYS A 165 -8.87 -4.39 4.69
N ALA A 166 -8.07 -3.49 4.13
CA ALA A 166 -7.25 -3.73 2.95
C ALA A 166 -5.77 -3.59 3.29
N LEU A 167 -4.92 -4.38 2.62
CA LEU A 167 -3.47 -4.31 2.76
C LEU A 167 -2.82 -3.96 1.41
N GLN A 168 -1.96 -2.94 1.43
CA GLN A 168 -1.13 -2.55 0.29
C GLN A 168 0.34 -2.85 0.60
N LEU A 169 0.94 -3.70 -0.22
CA LEU A 169 2.38 -3.94 -0.19
C LEU A 169 3.10 -2.73 -0.81
N CYS A 170 4.17 -2.31 -0.16
CA CYS A 170 5.08 -1.30 -0.67
C CYS A 170 6.54 -1.75 -0.50
N ASN A 171 7.43 -1.13 -1.26
CA ASN A 171 8.87 -1.22 -1.01
C ASN A 171 9.25 -0.47 0.30
N SER A 172 10.55 -0.44 0.62
CA SER A 172 11.07 0.21 1.84
C SER A 172 10.82 1.73 1.92
N THR A 173 10.40 2.36 0.81
CA THR A 173 10.15 3.81 0.67
C THR A 173 8.71 4.14 0.26
N PHE A 174 7.79 3.20 0.55
CA PHE A 174 6.35 3.36 0.35
C PHE A 174 5.88 3.50 -1.11
N LEU A 175 6.68 3.06 -2.08
CA LEU A 175 6.19 2.84 -3.45
C LEU A 175 5.35 1.54 -3.47
N PRO A 176 4.13 1.56 -4.01
CA PRO A 176 3.25 0.39 -4.05
C PRO A 176 3.87 -0.74 -4.90
N CYS A 177 3.64 -2.00 -4.53
CA CYS A 177 4.15 -3.18 -5.23
C CYS A 177 3.11 -4.30 -5.21
N ASP A 178 3.02 -5.09 -6.27
CA ASP A 178 2.08 -6.22 -6.36
C ASP A 178 2.73 -7.55 -5.93
N SER A 179 4.05 -7.61 -5.84
CA SER A 179 4.82 -8.80 -5.47
C SER A 179 6.12 -8.48 -4.73
N SER A 180 6.73 -9.49 -4.09
CA SER A 180 8.05 -9.38 -3.48
C SER A 180 9.16 -9.12 -4.51
N PHE A 181 9.00 -9.58 -5.75
CA PHE A 181 9.92 -9.25 -6.84
C PHE A 181 9.82 -7.76 -7.20
N GLU A 182 8.61 -7.21 -7.31
CA GLU A 182 8.46 -5.76 -7.50
C GLU A 182 9.07 -4.95 -6.36
N VAL A 183 8.95 -5.41 -5.11
CA VAL A 183 9.65 -4.79 -3.97
C VAL A 183 11.16 -4.76 -4.18
N ALA A 184 11.76 -5.87 -4.63
CA ALA A 184 13.20 -5.94 -4.90
C ALA A 184 13.62 -5.00 -6.03
N MET A 185 12.87 -4.99 -7.15
CA MET A 185 13.11 -4.08 -8.27
C MET A 185 12.99 -2.61 -7.82
N ALA A 186 11.91 -2.24 -7.14
CA ALA A 186 11.69 -0.87 -6.66
C ALA A 186 12.80 -0.42 -5.70
N ASN A 187 13.21 -1.27 -4.76
CA ASN A 187 14.32 -0.97 -3.85
C ASN A 187 15.64 -0.76 -4.60
N ARG A 188 15.92 -1.57 -5.64
CA ARG A 188 17.10 -1.37 -6.49
C ARG A 188 17.04 -0.05 -7.25
N LEU A 189 15.91 0.28 -7.87
CA LEU A 189 15.74 1.53 -8.62
C LEU A 189 15.94 2.76 -7.72
N VAL A 190 15.40 2.72 -6.50
CA VAL A 190 15.63 3.76 -5.47
C VAL A 190 17.10 3.85 -5.08
N ALA A 191 17.77 2.73 -4.80
CA ALA A 191 19.18 2.70 -4.42
C ALA A 191 20.09 3.26 -5.52
N GLN A 192 19.73 3.03 -6.79
CA GLN A 192 20.41 3.59 -7.96
C GLN A 192 20.00 5.03 -8.29
N ARG A 193 19.17 5.67 -7.46
CA ARG A 193 18.67 7.05 -7.63
C ARG A 193 17.98 7.28 -8.98
N ARG A 194 17.34 6.25 -9.52
CA ARG A 194 16.58 6.36 -10.76
C ARG A 194 15.37 7.26 -10.57
N ARG A 195 14.88 7.88 -11.64
CA ARG A 195 13.53 8.49 -11.67
C ARG A 195 12.59 7.56 -12.39
N PHE A 196 11.44 7.29 -11.78
CA PHE A 196 10.48 6.35 -12.32
C PHE A 196 9.09 6.54 -11.73
N VAL A 197 8.11 5.95 -12.39
CA VAL A 197 6.73 5.82 -11.90
C VAL A 197 6.40 4.34 -11.81
N LYS A 198 5.60 3.96 -10.80
CA LYS A 198 4.91 2.68 -10.66
C LYS A 198 3.45 2.89 -11.08
N PRO A 199 3.06 2.62 -12.33
CA PRO A 199 1.69 2.82 -12.76
C PRO A 199 0.73 1.99 -11.91
N MET A 200 -0.39 2.58 -11.49
CA MET A 200 -1.41 1.92 -10.69
C MET A 200 -2.48 1.34 -11.59
N ARG A 201 -2.93 0.11 -11.30
CA ARG A 201 -4.00 -0.57 -12.06
C ARG A 201 -5.33 -0.35 -11.36
N LEU A 202 -5.95 0.80 -11.59
CA LEU A 202 -7.20 1.18 -10.92
C LEU A 202 -8.43 0.75 -11.74
N GLU A 203 -8.29 0.66 -13.05
CA GLU A 203 -9.36 0.33 -13.98
C GLU A 203 -9.12 -1.01 -14.68
N PRO A 204 -10.18 -1.72 -15.13
CA PRO A 204 -10.04 -3.00 -15.85
C PRO A 204 -9.15 -2.94 -17.11
N GLY A 205 -9.02 -1.76 -17.74
CA GLY A 205 -8.17 -1.54 -18.92
C GLY A 205 -6.67 -1.43 -18.61
N ASP A 206 -6.29 -1.25 -17.36
CA ASP A 206 -4.91 -0.97 -16.95
C ASP A 206 -3.99 -2.20 -16.94
N ALA A 207 -4.51 -3.38 -17.36
CA ALA A 207 -3.75 -4.62 -17.42
C ALA A 207 -2.50 -4.54 -18.33
N MET A 208 -2.46 -3.55 -19.24
CA MET A 208 -1.35 -3.31 -20.16
C MET A 208 -0.31 -2.31 -19.64
N LEU A 209 -0.52 -1.71 -18.46
CA LEU A 209 0.47 -0.83 -17.85
C LEU A 209 1.73 -1.62 -17.45
N PRO A 210 2.92 -1.02 -17.63
CA PRO A 210 4.15 -1.65 -17.19
C PRO A 210 4.24 -1.71 -15.68
N ASP A 211 5.07 -2.61 -15.14
CA ASP A 211 5.28 -2.67 -13.70
C ASP A 211 6.04 -1.44 -13.22
N PHE A 212 7.04 -0.95 -13.96
CA PHE A 212 7.62 0.37 -13.73
C PHE A 212 7.87 1.09 -15.06
N ARG A 213 7.98 2.41 -15.01
CA ARG A 213 8.41 3.22 -16.15
C ARG A 213 9.53 4.16 -15.70
N LEU A 214 10.74 3.95 -16.22
CA LEU A 214 11.85 4.88 -16.04
C LEU A 214 11.52 6.18 -16.79
N THR A 215 11.74 7.30 -16.11
CA THR A 215 11.49 8.65 -16.64
C THR A 215 12.77 9.47 -16.76
N ASP A 216 13.90 8.92 -16.34
CA ASP A 216 15.23 9.49 -16.47
C ASP A 216 16.00 8.98 -17.70
N THR A 217 15.35 8.30 -18.64
CA THR A 217 15.96 7.80 -19.87
C THR A 217 15.58 8.68 -21.06
N THR A 218 16.41 8.74 -22.10
CA THR A 218 16.15 9.54 -23.31
C THR A 218 14.77 9.27 -23.91
N VAL A 219 14.37 7.99 -23.93
CA VAL A 219 13.00 7.57 -24.20
C VAL A 219 12.50 6.85 -22.94
N PRO A 220 11.34 7.21 -22.36
CA PRO A 220 10.82 6.54 -21.17
C PRO A 220 10.78 5.02 -21.37
N THR A 221 11.43 4.29 -20.48
CA THR A 221 11.66 2.84 -20.62
C THR A 221 10.73 2.06 -19.70
N ALA A 222 9.97 1.11 -20.26
CA ALA A 222 9.16 0.18 -19.49
C ALA A 222 10.04 -0.85 -18.77
N ILE A 223 9.61 -1.28 -17.59
CA ILE A 223 10.17 -2.42 -16.87
C ILE A 223 9.04 -3.39 -16.55
N GLU A 224 9.27 -4.66 -16.86
CA GLU A 224 8.36 -5.77 -16.58
C GLU A 224 9.02 -6.77 -15.62
N VAL A 225 8.31 -7.15 -14.57
CA VAL A 225 8.77 -8.10 -13.54
C VAL A 225 7.93 -9.36 -13.61
N TYR A 226 8.52 -10.40 -14.18
CA TYR A 226 7.81 -11.63 -14.53
C TYR A 226 7.95 -12.74 -13.46
N GLY A 227 7.30 -12.58 -12.31
CA GLY A 227 7.40 -13.48 -11.16
C GLY A 227 6.61 -14.80 -11.17
N MET A 228 5.72 -15.06 -12.14
CA MET A 228 4.90 -16.29 -12.19
C MET A 228 5.11 -17.05 -13.49
N GLN A 229 6.01 -18.02 -13.52
CA GLN A 229 6.17 -18.90 -14.68
C GLN A 229 5.10 -20.01 -14.68
N GLY A 230 4.54 -20.35 -15.85
CA GLY A 230 3.71 -21.55 -16.05
C GLY A 230 2.20 -21.36 -16.19
N ASN A 231 1.67 -20.13 -16.20
CA ASN A 231 0.26 -19.87 -16.49
C ASN A 231 0.07 -19.41 -17.96
N ALA A 232 -0.79 -20.09 -18.73
CA ALA A 232 -1.05 -19.77 -20.13
C ALA A 232 -1.58 -18.33 -20.35
N GLN A 233 -2.45 -17.84 -19.45
CA GLN A 233 -2.94 -16.45 -19.51
C GLN A 233 -1.82 -15.44 -19.26
N TYR A 234 -0.87 -15.80 -18.41
CA TYR A 234 0.28 -14.96 -18.11
C TYR A 234 1.23 -14.86 -19.31
N MET A 235 1.50 -15.98 -19.99
CA MET A 235 2.31 -16.01 -21.21
C MET A 235 1.66 -15.22 -22.35
N ALA A 236 0.34 -15.34 -22.52
CA ALA A 236 -0.41 -14.56 -23.49
C ALA A 236 -0.28 -13.05 -23.21
N ARG A 237 -0.47 -12.63 -21.96
CA ARG A 237 -0.35 -11.22 -21.57
C ARG A 237 1.07 -10.69 -21.75
N LYS A 238 2.10 -11.50 -21.46
CA LYS A 238 3.50 -11.13 -21.76
C LYS A 238 3.69 -10.87 -23.26
N ALA A 239 3.22 -11.78 -24.12
CA ALA A 239 3.34 -11.61 -25.57
C ALA A 239 2.59 -10.37 -26.09
N GLU A 240 1.38 -10.11 -25.58
CA GLU A 240 0.62 -8.91 -25.91
C GLU A 240 1.36 -7.62 -25.52
N LYS A 241 1.97 -7.58 -24.33
CA LYS A 241 2.78 -6.43 -23.89
C LYS A 241 4.03 -6.23 -24.75
N GLN A 242 4.73 -7.31 -25.10
CA GLN A 242 5.88 -7.25 -26.00
C GLN A 242 5.48 -6.70 -27.38
N ALA A 243 4.35 -7.14 -27.94
CA ALA A 243 3.82 -6.62 -29.19
C ALA A 243 3.41 -5.14 -29.09
N LEU A 244 2.82 -4.73 -27.96
CA LEU A 244 2.49 -3.33 -27.68
C LEU A 244 3.75 -2.46 -27.67
N TYR A 245 4.77 -2.84 -26.90
CA TYR A 245 6.01 -2.07 -26.80
C TYR A 245 6.76 -2.01 -28.13
N ALA A 246 6.78 -3.10 -28.90
CA ALA A 246 7.36 -3.11 -30.24
C ALA A 246 6.63 -2.16 -31.20
N ARG A 247 5.28 -2.15 -31.19
CA ARG A 247 4.46 -1.26 -32.02
C ARG A 247 4.67 0.21 -31.66
N GLU A 248 4.76 0.52 -30.37
CA GLU A 248 4.96 1.88 -29.87
C GLU A 248 6.43 2.33 -29.87
N ARG A 249 7.36 1.42 -30.20
CA ARG A 249 8.81 1.63 -30.09
C ARG A 249 9.24 2.06 -28.68
N THR A 250 8.53 1.55 -27.67
CA THR A 250 8.85 1.76 -26.26
C THR A 250 9.96 0.79 -25.85
N PRO A 251 11.13 1.27 -25.39
CA PRO A 251 12.15 0.38 -24.83
C PRO A 251 11.60 -0.37 -23.63
N CYS A 252 11.92 -1.66 -23.49
CA CYS A 252 11.46 -2.49 -22.39
C CYS A 252 12.62 -3.28 -21.79
N VAL A 253 12.74 -3.26 -20.47
CA VAL A 253 13.60 -4.14 -19.69
C VAL A 253 12.75 -5.19 -19.01
N GLU A 254 13.05 -6.46 -19.26
CA GLU A 254 12.36 -7.57 -18.62
C GLU A 254 13.24 -8.19 -17.54
N TRP A 255 12.65 -8.50 -16.40
CA TRP A 255 13.25 -9.37 -15.40
C TRP A 255 12.37 -10.60 -15.21
N VAL A 256 12.98 -11.79 -15.31
CA VAL A 256 12.28 -13.07 -15.16
C VAL A 256 12.87 -13.85 -13.99
N PRO A 257 12.35 -13.68 -12.76
CA PRO A 257 12.70 -14.56 -11.65
C PRO A 257 12.55 -16.05 -12.01
N PRO A 258 13.42 -16.94 -11.48
CA PRO A 258 14.36 -16.71 -10.38
C PRO A 258 15.74 -16.15 -10.80
N ASP A 259 15.91 -15.69 -12.05
CA ASP A 259 17.17 -15.06 -12.47
C ASP A 259 17.57 -13.94 -11.51
N ASP A 260 18.85 -13.83 -11.20
CA ASP A 260 19.35 -12.83 -10.27
C ASP A 260 19.01 -11.42 -10.78
N LEU A 261 18.39 -10.59 -9.93
CA LEU A 261 18.09 -9.20 -10.23
C LEU A 261 19.35 -8.45 -10.71
N ALA A 262 20.53 -8.74 -10.16
CA ALA A 262 21.78 -8.09 -10.57
C ALA A 262 22.17 -8.33 -12.05
N SER A 263 21.65 -9.39 -12.68
CA SER A 263 21.86 -9.67 -14.10
C SER A 263 21.12 -8.69 -15.01
N VAL A 264 20.01 -8.11 -14.54
CA VAL A 264 19.18 -7.18 -15.30
C VAL A 264 19.96 -5.90 -15.59
N ARG A 265 20.14 -5.58 -16.88
CA ARG A 265 20.78 -4.34 -17.33
C ARG A 265 19.72 -3.27 -17.52
N LEU A 266 19.84 -2.19 -16.76
CA LEU A 266 19.01 -1.00 -16.90
C LEU A 266 19.72 -0.02 -17.86
N PRO A 267 18.99 0.70 -18.71
CA PRO A 267 19.57 1.74 -19.54
C PRO A 267 20.16 2.87 -18.69
N ASP A 268 21.17 3.55 -19.21
CA ASP A 268 21.74 4.74 -18.57
C ASP A 268 20.72 5.87 -18.45
N GLY A 269 20.90 6.70 -17.43
CA GLY A 269 20.13 7.94 -17.28
C GLY A 269 20.60 9.00 -18.30
N ALA A 270 19.67 9.82 -18.77
CA ALA A 270 19.93 10.99 -19.60
C ALA A 270 20.32 12.22 -18.77
#